data_AF-A0A8K0A3J2-F1
#
_entry.id   AF-A0A8K0A3J2-F1
#
_cell.length_a   1.000
_cell.length_b   1.000
_cell.length_c   1.000
_cell.angle_alpha   90.00
_cell.angle_beta   90.00
_cell.angle_gamma   90.00
#
_symmetry.space_group_name_H-M   'P 1'
#
loop_
_entity.id
_entity.type
_entity.pdbx_description
1 polymer ?
#
loop_
_entity_poly.entity_id
_entity_poly.type
_entity_poly.pdbx_seq_one_letter_code
_entity_poly.pdbx_strand_id
1 'polypeptide(L)'
;MSSFDVARASGRLLHIDARLEGSGLEDLASVQTDYARELHRAMAEADLLIEVEALKSLGDVFLEKGRIGGVLAEFGKAHSLYSVALARCTHIGEVQTLLHRVKYARSFIDKKSPPNEDNGRREPNGDVTQEQSSDLKVLTSDRLKIAETVQERLAGLTEESLPAGYVNLLVESVVASDVLAEVEALKGLGDAYLRRGGVSRDMADFTRASSLYSAGLARCQDADNRAAL
;
A
#
# COMPACT_ATOMS: atom_id res chain seq x y z
N MET A 1 -16.42 -8.64 11.48
CA MET A 1 -16.89 -8.99 10.14
C MET A 1 -18.27 -9.63 10.27
N SER A 2 -19.31 -8.97 9.79
CA SER A 2 -20.63 -9.59 9.66
C SER A 2 -20.61 -10.60 8.50
N SER A 3 -21.54 -11.55 8.48
CA SER A 3 -21.72 -12.48 7.35
C SER A 3 -21.91 -11.74 6.02
N PHE A 4 -22.55 -10.57 6.06
CA PHE A 4 -22.74 -9.70 4.92
C PHE A 4 -21.42 -9.09 4.40
N ASP A 5 -20.55 -8.63 5.31
CA ASP A 5 -19.25 -8.05 4.94
C ASP A 5 -18.36 -9.10 4.24
N VAL A 6 -18.35 -10.33 4.77
CA VAL A 6 -17.62 -11.45 4.17
C VAL A 6 -18.14 -11.72 2.75
N ALA A 7 -19.45 -11.89 2.61
CA ALA A 7 -20.07 -12.18 1.32
C ALA A 7 -19.84 -11.07 0.29
N ARG A 8 -19.83 -9.81 0.74
CA ARG A 8 -19.56 -8.64 -0.11
C ARG A 8 -18.13 -8.62 -0.62
N ALA A 9 -17.16 -8.80 0.28
CA ALA A 9 -15.74 -8.82 -0.08
C ALA A 9 -15.42 -10.01 -0.99
N SER A 10 -15.87 -11.21 -0.61
CA SER A 10 -15.72 -12.41 -1.43
C SER A 10 -16.38 -12.25 -2.79
N GLY A 11 -17.59 -11.69 -2.87
CA GLY A 11 -18.27 -11.49 -4.16
C GLY A 11 -17.53 -10.55 -5.11
N ARG A 12 -16.89 -9.49 -4.60
CA ARG A 12 -16.17 -8.50 -5.40
C ARG A 12 -14.86 -9.03 -5.96
N LEU A 13 -14.15 -9.86 -5.20
CA LEU A 13 -12.84 -10.38 -5.57
C LEU A 13 -12.87 -11.82 -6.12
N LEU A 14 -14.02 -12.50 -6.07
CA LEU A 14 -14.19 -13.92 -6.44
C LEU A 14 -13.53 -14.32 -7.75
N HIS A 15 -13.74 -13.53 -8.81
CA HIS A 15 -13.18 -13.85 -10.12
C HIS A 15 -11.65 -13.79 -10.14
N ILE A 16 -11.07 -12.88 -9.36
CA ILE A 16 -9.62 -12.73 -9.24
C ILE A 16 -9.07 -13.85 -8.34
N ASP A 17 -9.75 -14.15 -7.22
CA ASP A 17 -9.39 -15.22 -6.29
C ASP A 17 -9.34 -16.59 -6.98
N ALA A 18 -10.35 -16.91 -7.80
CA ALA A 18 -10.40 -18.15 -8.55
C ALA A 18 -9.22 -18.32 -9.52
N ARG A 19 -8.70 -17.20 -10.06
CA ARG A 19 -7.52 -17.23 -10.92
C ARG A 19 -6.24 -17.43 -10.11
N LEU A 20 -6.14 -16.84 -8.92
CA LEU A 20 -4.98 -17.00 -8.04
C LEU A 20 -4.73 -18.48 -7.69
N GLU A 21 -5.77 -19.25 -7.37
CA GLU A 21 -5.67 -20.66 -6.93
C GLU A 21 -5.04 -21.62 -7.95
N GLY A 22 -5.05 -21.28 -9.24
CA GLY A 22 -4.52 -22.11 -10.33
C GLY A 22 -3.43 -21.45 -11.19
N SER A 23 -2.94 -20.27 -10.79
CA SER A 23 -2.04 -19.45 -11.61
C SER A 23 -0.59 -19.94 -11.60
N GLY A 24 0.04 -19.94 -12.78
CA GLY A 24 1.50 -19.99 -12.91
C GLY A 24 2.14 -18.61 -12.66
N LEU A 25 3.47 -18.53 -12.68
CA LEU A 25 4.19 -17.26 -12.39
C LEU A 25 3.81 -16.12 -13.36
N GLU A 26 3.54 -16.44 -14.64
CA GLU A 26 3.12 -15.48 -15.66
C GLU A 26 1.71 -14.93 -15.39
N ASP A 27 0.78 -15.81 -14.97
CA ASP A 27 -0.59 -15.43 -14.64
C ASP A 27 -0.66 -14.52 -13.40
N LEU A 28 0.26 -14.73 -12.44
CA LEU A 28 0.35 -13.92 -11.22
C LEU A 28 0.63 -12.43 -11.50
N ALA A 29 1.26 -12.08 -12.63
CA ALA A 29 1.43 -10.67 -13.02
C ALA A 29 0.09 -10.02 -13.40
N SER A 30 -0.75 -10.74 -14.14
CA SER A 30 -2.10 -10.27 -14.47
C SER A 30 -3.00 -10.23 -13.23
N VAL A 31 -2.96 -11.28 -12.39
CA VAL A 31 -3.72 -11.32 -11.13
C VAL A 31 -3.32 -10.17 -10.20
N GLN A 32 -2.01 -9.87 -10.07
CA GLN A 32 -1.54 -8.70 -9.31
C GLN A 32 -2.14 -7.40 -9.85
N THR A 33 -2.13 -7.23 -11.17
CA THR A 33 -2.66 -6.01 -11.82
C THR A 33 -4.16 -5.85 -11.54
N ASP A 34 -4.91 -6.95 -11.53
CA ASP A 34 -6.35 -6.91 -11.26
C ASP A 34 -6.67 -6.59 -9.80
N TYR A 35 -5.94 -7.17 -8.84
CA TYR A 35 -6.08 -6.76 -7.44
C TYR A 35 -5.65 -5.31 -7.21
N ALA A 36 -4.59 -4.84 -7.87
CA ALA A 36 -4.16 -3.44 -7.78
C ALA A 36 -5.24 -2.49 -8.30
N ARG A 37 -5.94 -2.88 -9.38
CA ARG A 37 -7.09 -2.13 -9.89
C ARG A 37 -8.24 -2.08 -8.89
N GLU A 38 -8.57 -3.21 -8.25
CA GLU A 38 -9.62 -3.24 -7.22
C GLU A 38 -9.23 -2.48 -5.96
N LEU A 39 -7.95 -2.51 -5.55
CA LEU A 39 -7.44 -1.67 -4.47
C LEU A 39 -7.69 -0.19 -4.75
N HIS A 40 -7.25 0.29 -5.91
CA HIS A 40 -7.50 1.67 -6.33
C HIS A 40 -8.99 1.99 -6.34
N ARG A 41 -9.83 1.10 -6.90
CA ARG A 41 -11.27 1.31 -6.95
C ARG A 41 -11.90 1.40 -5.56
N ALA A 42 -11.48 0.54 -4.63
CA ALA A 42 -11.93 0.58 -3.24
C ALA A 42 -11.58 1.91 -2.57
N MET A 43 -10.34 2.40 -2.76
CA MET A 43 -9.91 3.70 -2.21
C MET A 43 -10.69 4.87 -2.83
N ALA A 44 -10.98 4.82 -4.13
CA ALA A 44 -11.81 5.82 -4.81
C ALA A 44 -13.27 5.81 -4.32
N GLU A 45 -13.78 4.65 -3.90
CA GLU A 45 -15.11 4.47 -3.32
C GLU A 45 -15.13 4.67 -1.79
N ALA A 46 -13.97 4.96 -1.17
CA ALA A 46 -13.78 5.03 0.29
C ALA A 46 -14.22 3.75 1.03
N ASP A 47 -14.06 2.59 0.38
CA ASP A 47 -14.46 1.28 0.90
C ASP A 47 -13.30 0.57 1.59
N LEU A 48 -13.11 0.87 2.88
CA LEU A 48 -11.99 0.36 3.69
C LEU A 48 -11.97 -1.17 3.81
N LEU A 49 -13.14 -1.83 3.83
CA LEU A 49 -13.22 -3.28 3.90
C LEU A 49 -12.58 -3.91 2.66
N ILE A 50 -12.94 -3.42 1.47
CA ILE A 50 -12.39 -3.93 0.22
C ILE A 50 -10.93 -3.50 0.07
N GLU A 51 -10.55 -2.32 0.56
CA GLU A 51 -9.15 -1.89 0.57
C GLU A 51 -8.27 -2.89 1.36
N VAL A 52 -8.66 -3.23 2.59
CA VAL A 52 -7.95 -4.19 3.45
C VAL A 52 -7.90 -5.56 2.79
N GLU A 53 -9.01 -6.03 2.23
CA GLU A 53 -9.07 -7.32 1.56
C GLU A 53 -8.18 -7.36 0.31
N ALA A 54 -8.19 -6.30 -0.52
CA ALA A 54 -7.34 -6.21 -1.71
C ALA A 54 -5.84 -6.16 -1.35
N LEU A 55 -5.46 -5.45 -0.27
CA LEU A 55 -4.08 -5.46 0.25
C LEU A 55 -3.66 -6.85 0.72
N LYS A 56 -4.55 -7.55 1.42
CA LYS A 56 -4.33 -8.92 1.86
C LYS A 56 -4.13 -9.84 0.65
N SER A 57 -5.00 -9.78 -0.36
CA SER A 57 -4.90 -10.64 -1.54
C SER A 57 -3.67 -10.31 -2.41
N LEU A 58 -3.27 -9.03 -2.50
CA LEU A 58 -1.97 -8.66 -3.09
C LEU A 58 -0.79 -9.30 -2.34
N GLY A 59 -0.87 -9.35 -1.01
CA GLY A 59 0.10 -10.07 -0.18
C GLY A 59 0.17 -11.55 -0.54
N ASP A 60 -0.98 -12.20 -0.76
CA ASP A 60 -1.05 -13.61 -1.18
C ASP A 60 -0.44 -13.83 -2.57
N VAL A 61 -0.63 -12.89 -3.51
CA VAL A 61 0.04 -12.95 -4.82
C VAL A 61 1.55 -12.93 -4.67
N PHE A 62 2.09 -12.02 -3.85
CA PHE A 62 3.53 -11.96 -3.60
C PHE A 62 4.05 -13.20 -2.86
N LEU A 63 3.26 -13.75 -1.94
CA LEU A 63 3.57 -15.00 -1.26
C LEU A 63 3.70 -16.16 -2.27
N GLU A 64 2.75 -16.31 -3.18
CA GLU A 64 2.80 -17.33 -4.23
C GLU A 64 3.92 -17.09 -5.24
N LYS A 65 4.21 -15.83 -5.61
CA LYS A 65 5.39 -15.49 -6.42
C LYS A 65 6.68 -15.94 -5.76
N GLY A 66 6.82 -15.72 -4.44
CA GLY A 66 7.95 -16.20 -3.65
C GLY A 66 8.02 -17.72 -3.61
N ARG A 67 6.88 -18.41 -3.51
CA ARG A 67 6.79 -19.87 -3.46
C ARG A 67 7.13 -20.55 -4.79
N ILE A 68 6.58 -20.04 -5.90
CA ILE A 68 6.80 -20.58 -7.25
C ILE A 68 8.18 -20.18 -7.77
N GLY A 69 8.54 -18.90 -7.63
CA GLY A 69 9.80 -18.36 -8.16
C GLY A 69 11.02 -18.56 -7.26
N GLY A 70 10.83 -18.93 -5.99
CA GLY A 70 11.92 -19.07 -5.02
C GLY A 70 12.58 -17.73 -4.62
N VAL A 71 11.96 -16.60 -4.96
CA VAL A 71 12.54 -15.27 -4.75
C VAL A 71 12.20 -14.77 -3.35
N LEU A 72 13.20 -14.78 -2.46
CA LEU A 72 12.98 -14.41 -1.05
C LEU A 72 12.48 -12.98 -0.85
N ALA A 73 12.83 -12.06 -1.75
CA ALA A 73 12.39 -10.67 -1.68
C ALA A 73 10.86 -10.54 -1.74
N GLU A 74 10.16 -11.47 -2.42
CA GLU A 74 8.70 -11.44 -2.53
C GLU A 74 8.00 -11.68 -1.19
N PHE A 75 8.59 -12.49 -0.29
CA PHE A 75 8.08 -12.65 1.08
C PHE A 75 8.15 -11.35 1.89
N GLY A 76 9.17 -10.51 1.64
CA GLY A 76 9.28 -9.18 2.23
C GLY A 76 8.16 -8.24 1.76
N LYS A 77 7.81 -8.31 0.47
CA LYS A 77 6.68 -7.54 -0.10
C LYS A 77 5.35 -8.01 0.48
N ALA A 78 5.15 -9.32 0.55
CA ALA A 78 3.96 -9.92 1.17
C ALA A 78 3.81 -9.49 2.65
N HIS A 79 4.90 -9.57 3.43
CA HIS A 79 4.91 -9.10 4.82
C HIS A 79 4.49 -7.63 4.96
N SER A 80 5.01 -6.77 4.09
CA SER A 80 4.71 -5.33 4.11
C SER A 80 3.23 -5.07 3.83
N LEU A 81 2.68 -5.72 2.80
CA LEU A 81 1.25 -5.63 2.47
C LEU A 81 0.34 -6.14 3.58
N TYR A 82 0.67 -7.29 4.19
CA TYR A 82 -0.11 -7.80 5.33
C TYR A 82 -0.03 -6.87 6.55
N SER A 83 1.14 -6.27 6.80
CA SER A 83 1.32 -5.34 7.92
C SER A 83 0.51 -4.07 7.74
N VAL A 84 0.47 -3.55 6.50
CA VAL A 84 -0.34 -2.39 6.14
C VAL A 84 -1.84 -2.71 6.21
N ALA A 85 -2.27 -3.87 5.69
CA ALA A 85 -3.65 -4.34 5.83
C ALA A 85 -4.05 -4.44 7.31
N LEU A 86 -3.20 -5.04 8.15
CA LEU A 86 -3.41 -5.18 9.59
C LEU A 86 -3.55 -3.83 10.29
N ALA A 87 -2.72 -2.84 9.94
CA ALA A 87 -2.81 -1.49 10.51
C ALA A 87 -4.10 -0.76 10.13
N ARG A 88 -4.71 -1.13 9.01
CA ARG A 88 -5.96 -0.53 8.48
C ARG A 88 -7.21 -1.31 8.89
N CYS A 89 -7.07 -2.50 9.47
CA CYS A 89 -8.18 -3.32 9.93
C CYS A 89 -8.97 -2.65 11.06
N THR A 90 -10.29 -2.62 10.89
CA THR A 90 -11.22 -2.17 11.93
C THR A 90 -11.86 -3.34 12.69
N HIS A 91 -11.76 -4.57 12.16
CA HIS A 91 -12.42 -5.75 12.75
C HIS A 91 -11.45 -6.76 13.38
N ILE A 92 -11.68 -7.05 14.66
CA ILE A 92 -10.88 -7.98 15.47
C ILE A 92 -10.76 -9.40 14.86
N GLY A 93 -11.79 -9.86 14.14
CA GLY A 93 -11.77 -11.18 13.49
C GLY A 93 -10.76 -11.30 12.35
N GLU A 94 -10.57 -10.22 11.56
CA GLU A 94 -9.61 -10.17 10.46
C GLU A 94 -8.17 -10.05 10.99
N VAL A 95 -8.02 -9.35 12.12
CA VAL A 95 -6.73 -9.12 12.80
C VAL A 95 -6.00 -10.43 13.09
N GLN A 96 -6.69 -11.47 13.56
CA GLN A 96 -6.03 -12.76 13.87
C GLN A 96 -5.52 -13.47 12.62
N THR A 97 -6.33 -13.52 11.56
CA THR A 97 -5.94 -14.11 10.28
C THR A 97 -4.76 -13.37 9.66
N LEU A 98 -4.81 -12.04 9.65
CA LEU A 98 -3.71 -11.22 9.14
C LEU A 98 -2.46 -11.35 10.00
N LEU A 99 -2.57 -11.38 11.32
CA LEU A 99 -1.43 -11.58 12.21
C LEU A 99 -0.72 -12.91 11.94
N HIS A 100 -1.48 -13.98 11.69
CA HIS A 100 -0.90 -15.26 11.28
C HIS A 100 -0.15 -15.15 9.95
N ARG A 101 -0.72 -14.45 8.95
CA ARG A 101 -0.09 -14.22 7.64
C ARG A 101 1.19 -13.37 7.74
N VAL A 102 1.17 -12.31 8.56
CA VAL A 102 2.35 -11.48 8.88
C VAL A 102 3.46 -12.36 9.47
N LYS A 103 3.15 -13.14 10.51
CA LYS A 103 4.13 -14.05 11.15
C LYS A 103 4.67 -15.09 10.16
N TYR A 104 3.80 -15.64 9.32
CA TYR A 104 4.18 -16.62 8.31
C TYR A 104 5.16 -16.03 7.30
N ALA A 105 4.83 -14.89 6.68
CA ALA A 105 5.71 -14.21 5.72
C ALA A 105 7.05 -13.81 6.37
N ARG A 106 7.01 -13.32 7.61
CA ARG A 106 8.21 -12.96 8.38
C ARG A 106 9.15 -14.14 8.61
N SER A 107 8.63 -15.35 8.80
CA SER A 107 9.47 -16.54 9.03
C SER A 107 10.44 -16.83 7.88
N PHE A 108 10.15 -16.38 6.66
CA PHE A 108 11.06 -16.47 5.51
C PHE A 108 12.13 -15.37 5.50
N ILE A 109 11.83 -14.23 6.11
CA ILE A 109 12.76 -13.12 6.32
C ILE A 109 13.75 -13.47 7.43
N ASP A 110 13.26 -14.01 8.56
CA ASP A 110 14.07 -14.28 9.75
C ASP A 110 15.08 -15.42 9.52
N LYS A 111 14.75 -16.43 8.68
CA LYS A 111 15.68 -17.49 8.25
C LYS A 111 16.95 -16.97 7.54
N LYS A 112 16.98 -15.69 7.17
CA LYS A 112 18.13 -15.00 6.57
C LYS A 112 19.12 -14.45 7.60
N SER A 113 18.71 -14.29 8.87
CA SER A 113 19.59 -13.79 9.93
C SER A 113 20.29 -14.95 10.64
N PRO A 114 21.63 -15.04 10.66
CA PRO A 114 22.29 -15.87 11.65
C PRO A 114 21.95 -15.35 13.06
N PRO A 115 21.90 -16.22 14.08
CA PRO A 115 21.72 -15.78 15.46
C PRO A 115 23.01 -15.08 15.89
N ASN A 116 23.04 -13.75 15.83
CA ASN A 116 24.07 -13.00 16.53
C ASN A 116 23.67 -12.89 18.00
N GLU A 117 24.51 -13.50 18.82
CA GLU A 117 24.50 -13.43 20.27
C GLU A 117 24.59 -11.97 20.76
N ASP A 118 23.86 -11.74 21.85
CA ASP A 118 24.13 -10.82 22.96
C ASP A 118 25.30 -9.83 22.80
N ASN A 119 24.99 -8.53 22.87
CA ASN A 119 25.78 -7.66 23.73
C ASN A 119 24.96 -6.46 24.22
N GLY A 120 24.51 -6.53 25.47
CA GLY A 120 24.00 -5.38 26.18
C GLY A 120 25.07 -4.30 26.43
N ARG A 121 24.67 -3.03 26.31
CA ARG A 121 25.01 -1.98 27.29
C ARG A 121 24.17 -0.71 27.07
N ARG A 122 23.69 -0.17 28.20
CA ARG A 122 22.93 1.07 28.40
C ARG A 122 23.77 2.35 28.18
N GLU A 123 23.16 3.34 27.51
CA GLU A 123 22.90 4.78 27.84
C GLU A 123 24.03 5.67 28.46
N PRO A 124 23.89 7.02 28.53
CA PRO A 124 23.27 8.04 27.65
C PRO A 124 24.19 9.28 27.43
N ASN A 125 23.81 10.27 26.57
CA ASN A 125 23.86 11.73 26.84
C ASN A 125 23.91 12.63 25.59
N GLY A 126 23.20 13.77 25.68
CA GLY A 126 23.34 14.99 24.89
C GLY A 126 22.23 15.15 23.84
N ASP A 127 21.57 16.28 23.66
CA ASP A 127 21.50 17.58 24.31
C ASP A 127 20.16 18.18 23.86
N VAL A 128 19.45 18.88 24.75
CA VAL A 128 18.18 19.53 24.39
C VAL A 128 18.55 20.83 23.69
N THR A 129 18.41 20.89 22.37
CA THR A 129 18.31 22.19 21.67
C THR A 129 17.06 22.26 20.82
N GLN A 130 16.29 23.29 21.12
CA GLN A 130 14.99 23.67 20.61
C GLN A 130 15.16 24.28 19.21
N GLU A 131 14.82 23.56 18.14
CA GLU A 131 14.76 24.13 16.79
C GLU A 131 13.53 23.68 16.01
N GLN A 132 12.42 24.39 16.16
CA GLN A 132 11.20 24.19 15.34
C GLN A 132 11.33 24.75 13.91
N SER A 133 12.54 25.14 13.47
CA SER A 133 12.79 25.81 12.18
C SER A 133 13.59 24.97 11.17
N SER A 134 14.26 23.89 11.59
CA SER A 134 15.07 23.01 10.72
C SER A 134 14.22 21.96 10.02
N ASP A 135 13.18 21.45 10.70
CA ASP A 135 12.38 20.31 10.24
C ASP A 135 11.61 20.63 8.97
N LEU A 136 11.11 21.87 8.83
CA LEU A 136 10.37 22.31 7.65
C LEU A 136 11.21 22.28 6.37
N LYS A 137 12.49 22.67 6.45
CA LYS A 137 13.40 22.67 5.28
C LYS A 137 13.77 21.25 4.86
N VAL A 138 14.01 20.36 5.82
CA VAL A 138 14.29 18.94 5.56
C VAL A 138 13.06 18.27 4.96
N LEU A 139 11.87 18.47 5.53
CA LEU A 139 10.61 17.92 5.01
C LEU A 139 10.30 18.41 3.58
N THR A 140 10.52 19.71 3.29
CA THR A 140 10.33 20.25 1.93
C THR A 140 11.33 19.69 0.93
N SER A 141 12.57 19.42 1.35
CA SER A 141 13.58 18.82 0.49
C SER A 141 13.22 17.39 0.13
N ASP A 142 12.69 16.61 1.07
CA ASP A 142 12.34 15.21 0.83
C ASP A 142 11.05 15.09 0.00
N ARG A 143 10.07 15.97 0.22
CA ARG A 143 8.87 16.05 -0.65
C ARG A 143 9.22 16.40 -2.09
N LEU A 144 10.16 17.31 -2.32
CA LEU A 144 10.59 17.69 -3.67
C LEU A 144 11.25 16.51 -4.39
N LYS A 145 12.17 15.79 -3.72
CA LYS A 145 12.80 14.59 -4.28
C LYS A 145 11.79 13.50 -4.63
N ILE A 146 10.76 13.32 -3.80
CA ILE A 146 9.74 12.31 -4.08
C ILE A 146 8.89 12.71 -5.28
N ALA A 147 8.51 13.98 -5.39
CA ALA A 147 7.82 14.47 -6.59
C ALA A 147 8.67 14.27 -7.86
N GLU A 148 9.97 14.54 -7.79
CA GLU A 148 10.91 14.31 -8.90
C GLU A 148 11.02 12.82 -9.26
N THR A 149 11.19 11.93 -8.28
CA THR A 149 11.29 10.48 -8.54
C THR A 149 9.99 9.90 -9.09
N VAL A 150 8.83 10.36 -8.61
CA VAL A 150 7.53 9.98 -9.17
C VAL A 150 7.38 10.49 -10.60
N GLN A 151 7.78 11.73 -10.87
CA GLN A 151 7.74 12.30 -12.20
C GLN A 151 8.64 11.52 -13.17
N GLU A 152 9.85 11.16 -12.76
CA GLU A 152 10.77 10.33 -13.55
C GLU A 152 10.18 8.93 -13.81
N ARG A 153 9.56 8.31 -12.80
CA ARG A 153 8.96 6.98 -12.93
C ARG A 153 7.77 6.95 -13.90
N LEU A 154 7.03 8.05 -13.97
CA LEU A 154 5.87 8.20 -14.84
C LEU A 154 6.22 8.89 -16.17
N ALA A 155 7.49 9.27 -16.38
CA ALA A 155 7.95 9.91 -17.59
C ALA A 155 7.74 8.97 -18.79
N GLY A 156 7.15 9.51 -19.86
CA GLY A 156 6.89 8.76 -21.10
C GLY A 156 5.60 7.95 -21.10
N LEU A 157 4.82 7.92 -20.01
CA LEU A 157 3.46 7.39 -20.04
C LEU A 157 2.53 8.33 -20.81
N THR A 158 1.60 7.74 -21.55
CA THR A 158 0.54 8.49 -22.23
C THR A 158 -0.55 8.87 -21.23
N GLU A 159 -1.41 9.84 -21.56
CA GLU A 159 -2.54 10.19 -20.68
C GLU A 159 -3.45 9.00 -20.37
N GLU A 160 -3.55 8.04 -21.30
CA GLU A 160 -4.34 6.82 -21.15
C GLU A 160 -3.70 5.81 -20.19
N SER A 161 -2.36 5.68 -20.20
CA SER A 161 -1.64 4.72 -19.34
C SER A 161 -1.23 5.30 -17.98
N LEU A 162 -1.27 6.63 -17.84
CA LEU A 162 -0.88 7.33 -16.62
C LEU A 162 -1.65 6.85 -15.37
N PRO A 163 -2.99 6.64 -15.38
CA PRO A 163 -3.69 6.11 -14.22
C PRO A 163 -3.18 4.73 -13.78
N ALA A 164 -2.89 3.85 -14.74
CA ALA A 164 -2.31 2.54 -14.43
C ALA A 164 -0.91 2.66 -13.82
N GLY A 165 -0.11 3.62 -14.30
CA GLY A 165 1.19 3.96 -13.71
C GLY A 165 1.07 4.37 -12.24
N TYR A 166 0.12 5.22 -11.89
CA TYR A 166 -0.13 5.60 -10.50
C TYR A 166 -0.65 4.43 -9.64
N VAL A 167 -1.48 3.55 -10.18
CA VAL A 167 -1.91 2.34 -9.45
C VAL A 167 -0.73 1.42 -9.14
N ASN A 168 0.21 1.26 -10.07
CA ASN A 168 1.42 0.48 -9.83
C ASN A 168 2.29 1.15 -8.76
N LEU A 169 2.51 2.47 -8.86
CA LEU A 169 3.24 3.25 -7.86
C LEU A 169 2.59 3.13 -6.47
N LEU A 170 1.25 3.11 -6.39
CA LEU A 170 0.52 2.92 -5.13
C LEU A 170 0.88 1.58 -4.48
N VAL A 171 0.88 0.48 -5.23
CA VAL A 171 1.25 -0.84 -4.66
C VAL A 171 2.72 -0.88 -4.27
N GLU A 172 3.60 -0.29 -5.08
CA GLU A 172 5.04 -0.27 -4.82
C GLU A 172 5.41 0.56 -3.61
N SER A 173 4.77 1.72 -3.43
CA SER A 173 4.95 2.59 -2.26
C SER A 173 4.46 1.92 -0.97
N VAL A 174 3.32 1.23 -1.01
CA VAL A 174 2.85 0.40 0.11
C VAL A 174 3.86 -0.69 0.46
N VAL A 175 4.38 -1.40 -0.54
CA VAL A 175 5.40 -2.44 -0.35
C VAL A 175 6.70 -1.87 0.22
N ALA A 176 7.12 -0.69 -0.22
CA ALA A 176 8.30 0.00 0.28
C ALA A 176 8.08 0.67 1.64
N SER A 177 6.84 0.71 2.14
CA SER A 177 6.44 1.52 3.31
C SER A 177 6.78 3.02 3.14
N ASP A 178 6.78 3.51 1.90
CA ASP A 178 7.03 4.90 1.56
C ASP A 178 5.69 5.67 1.54
N VAL A 179 5.36 6.29 2.67
CA VAL A 179 4.09 7.01 2.84
C VAL A 179 4.00 8.22 1.90
N LEU A 180 5.10 8.92 1.66
CA LEU A 180 5.07 10.12 0.84
C LEU A 180 4.85 9.76 -0.64
N ALA A 181 5.47 8.68 -1.13
CA ALA A 181 5.18 8.15 -2.46
C ALA A 181 3.74 7.58 -2.56
N GLU A 182 3.21 6.96 -1.50
CA GLU A 182 1.83 6.49 -1.45
C GLU A 182 0.84 7.66 -1.60
N VAL A 183 1.10 8.77 -0.88
CA VAL A 183 0.31 9.99 -0.95
C VAL A 183 0.37 10.63 -2.34
N GLU A 184 1.55 10.70 -2.95
CA GLU A 184 1.69 11.26 -4.31
C GLU A 184 0.96 10.38 -5.35
N ALA A 185 0.96 9.06 -5.18
CA ALA A 185 0.19 8.16 -6.03
C ALA A 185 -1.33 8.40 -5.90
N LEU A 186 -1.84 8.55 -4.68
CA LEU A 186 -3.25 8.84 -4.42
C LEU A 186 -3.67 10.21 -4.97
N LYS A 187 -2.82 11.22 -4.80
CA LYS A 187 -3.03 12.54 -5.38
C LYS A 187 -3.09 12.48 -6.91
N GLY A 188 -2.14 11.79 -7.55
CA GLY A 188 -2.12 11.63 -9.00
C GLY A 188 -3.36 10.91 -9.56
N LEU A 189 -3.85 9.88 -8.86
CA LEU A 189 -5.13 9.23 -9.19
C LEU A 189 -6.32 10.18 -9.00
N GLY A 190 -6.33 10.95 -7.92
CA GLY A 190 -7.34 11.98 -7.67
C GLY A 190 -7.38 13.03 -8.78
N ASP A 191 -6.21 13.52 -9.21
CA ASP A 191 -6.07 14.48 -10.31
C ASP A 191 -6.58 13.92 -11.64
N ALA A 192 -6.40 12.61 -11.88
CA ALA A 192 -6.95 11.94 -13.06
C ALA A 192 -8.49 11.93 -13.05
N TYR A 193 -9.11 11.61 -11.91
CA TYR A 193 -10.57 11.70 -11.76
C TYR A 193 -11.08 13.14 -11.84
N LEU A 194 -10.39 14.09 -11.20
CA LEU A 194 -10.76 15.51 -11.22
C LEU A 194 -10.78 16.06 -12.65
N ARG A 195 -9.74 15.75 -13.43
CA ARG A 195 -9.68 16.13 -14.86
C ARG A 195 -10.80 15.48 -15.66
N ARG A 196 -11.01 14.16 -15.49
CA ARG A 196 -12.07 13.44 -16.21
C ARG A 196 -13.46 13.99 -15.88
N GLY A 197 -13.76 14.21 -14.60
CA GLY A 197 -14.99 14.83 -14.12
C GLY A 197 -15.17 16.27 -14.61
N GLY A 198 -14.09 17.04 -14.76
CA GLY A 198 -14.14 18.38 -15.35
C GLY A 198 -14.60 18.37 -16.82
N VAL A 199 -14.15 17.38 -17.59
CA VAL A 199 -14.54 17.21 -19.00
C VAL A 199 -15.95 16.62 -19.13
N SER A 200 -16.25 15.56 -18.38
CA SER A 200 -17.53 14.84 -18.47
C SER A 200 -18.68 15.50 -17.71
N ARG A 201 -18.36 16.39 -16.76
CA ARG A 201 -19.27 16.92 -15.71
C ARG A 201 -19.89 15.81 -14.84
N ASP A 202 -19.18 14.70 -14.68
CA ASP A 202 -19.63 13.58 -13.83
C ASP A 202 -19.32 13.84 -12.35
N MET A 203 -20.38 13.95 -11.54
CA MET A 203 -20.29 14.12 -10.10
C MET A 203 -19.66 12.91 -9.39
N ALA A 204 -19.78 11.71 -9.96
CA ALA A 204 -19.14 10.52 -9.41
C ALA A 204 -17.61 10.62 -9.48
N ASP A 205 -17.05 11.21 -10.54
CA ASP A 205 -15.62 11.41 -10.67
C ASP A 205 -15.09 12.45 -9.67
N PHE A 206 -15.82 13.54 -9.42
CA PHE A 206 -15.44 14.47 -8.34
C PHE A 206 -15.47 13.82 -6.96
N THR A 207 -16.43 12.93 -6.72
CA THR A 207 -16.54 12.18 -5.46
C THR A 207 -15.33 11.25 -5.29
N ARG A 208 -14.96 10.50 -6.34
CA ARG A 208 -13.78 9.63 -6.33
C ARG A 208 -12.48 10.40 -6.12
N ALA A 209 -12.33 11.56 -6.77
CA ALA A 209 -11.18 12.44 -6.55
C ALA A 209 -11.10 12.87 -5.08
N SER A 210 -12.21 13.34 -4.50
CA SER A 210 -12.30 13.74 -3.09
C SER A 210 -11.93 12.59 -2.13
N SER A 211 -12.43 11.37 -2.38
CA SER A 211 -12.09 10.18 -1.60
C SER A 211 -10.59 9.90 -1.62
N LEU A 212 -9.95 9.98 -2.79
CA LEU A 212 -8.51 9.73 -2.93
C LEU A 212 -7.65 10.79 -2.25
N TYR A 213 -8.00 12.07 -2.35
CA TYR A 213 -7.31 13.12 -1.61
C TYR A 213 -7.47 12.95 -0.11
N SER A 214 -8.69 12.61 0.35
CA SER A 214 -8.97 12.35 1.76
C SER A 214 -8.19 11.15 2.28
N ALA A 215 -8.07 10.08 1.48
CA ALA A 215 -7.23 8.93 1.79
C ALA A 215 -5.75 9.34 1.93
N GLY A 216 -5.23 10.15 1.00
CA GLY A 216 -3.86 10.67 1.09
C GLY A 216 -3.63 11.48 2.37
N LEU A 217 -4.56 12.37 2.74
CA LEU A 217 -4.48 13.15 3.98
C LEU A 217 -4.45 12.25 5.23
N ALA A 218 -5.28 11.20 5.27
CA ALA A 218 -5.26 10.24 6.36
C ALA A 218 -3.89 9.56 6.52
N ARG A 219 -3.20 9.25 5.42
CA ARG A 219 -1.85 8.65 5.47
C ARG A 219 -0.79 9.60 6.01
N CYS A 220 -0.89 10.89 5.71
CA CYS A 220 -0.01 11.88 6.34
C CYS A 220 -0.20 11.90 7.86
N GLN A 221 -1.46 11.98 8.32
CA GLN A 221 -1.78 12.03 9.75
C GLN A 221 -1.32 10.79 10.51
N ASP A 222 -1.51 9.60 9.93
CA ASP A 222 -1.05 8.35 10.54
C ASP A 222 0.47 8.27 10.65
N ALA A 223 1.21 8.77 9.65
CA ALA A 223 2.66 8.82 9.69
C ALA A 223 3.19 9.79 10.74
N ASP A 224 2.58 10.98 10.83
CA ASP A 224 2.92 11.98 11.85
C ASP A 224 2.68 11.42 13.26
N ASN A 225 1.57 10.69 13.46
CA ASN A 225 1.25 10.02 14.73
C ASN A 225 2.25 8.90 15.07
N ARG A 226 2.78 8.17 14.08
CA ARG A 226 3.82 7.14 14.30
C ARG A 226 5.19 7.74 14.61
N ALA A 227 5.53 8.88 14.03
CA ALA A 227 6.79 9.57 14.30
C ALA A 227 6.84 10.25 15.68
N ALA A 228 5.67 10.49 16.28
CA ALA A 228 5.54 11.11 17.61
C ALA A 228 5.56 10.12 18.79
N LEU A 229 5.63 8.80 18.53
CA LEU A 229 5.69 7.72 19.54
C LEU A 229 7.11 7.15 19.66
#